data_AF-A0A7C4I784-F1
#
_entry.id   AF-A0A7C4I784-F1
#
_cell.length_a   1.000
_cell.length_b   1.000
_cell.length_c   1.000
_cell.angle_alpha   90.00
_cell.angle_beta   90.00
_cell.angle_gamma   90.00
#
_symmetry.space_group_name_H-M   'P 1'
#
loop_
_entity.id
_entity.type
_entity.pdbx_description
1 polymer ?
#
loop_
_entity_poly.entity_id
_entity_poly.type
_entity_poly.pdbx_seq_one_letter_code
_entity_poly.pdbx_strand_id
1 'polypeptide(L)'
;MDRNAMTGHHPIEIRPPDLAPFRHGNTGVDYVHVFDSGRAGPTVMLQALTHGNEFAGAIALIDLLHEGLRPKRGRLIVAFANVAAFARFDFDDPDASRYVDEDYNRVWADDVLFGARDSVAGGSSLWSWRRTRWISGHGFSASPSR
;
A
#
# COMPACT_ATOMS: atom_id res chain seq x y z
N MET A 1 37.45 6.44 -22.29
CA MET A 1 36.50 6.93 -21.27
C MET A 1 35.18 6.25 -21.58
N ASP A 2 34.85 5.16 -20.89
CA ASP A 2 33.51 4.56 -20.97
C ASP A 2 32.88 4.61 -19.59
N ARG A 3 31.98 5.58 -19.40
CA ARG A 3 31.12 5.70 -18.23
C ARG A 3 29.86 4.89 -18.51
N ASN A 4 29.95 3.57 -18.45
CA ASN A 4 28.76 2.74 -18.35
C ASN A 4 28.31 2.77 -16.88
N ALA A 5 27.51 3.77 -16.53
CA ALA A 5 26.90 3.85 -15.21
C ALA A 5 25.94 2.68 -15.07
N MET A 6 26.32 1.67 -14.28
CA MET A 6 25.42 0.60 -13.87
C MET A 6 24.32 1.23 -12.99
N THR A 7 23.17 1.53 -13.59
CA THR A 7 21.91 1.75 -12.87
C THR A 7 21.41 0.40 -12.37
N GLY A 8 22.16 -0.24 -11.49
CA GLY A 8 21.84 -1.56 -10.96
C GLY A 8 21.15 -1.41 -9.62
N HIS A 9 19.82 -1.39 -9.60
CA HIS A 9 19.09 -1.64 -8.36
C HIS A 9 19.48 -3.02 -7.82
N HIS A 10 19.44 -3.19 -6.49
CA HIS A 10 19.72 -4.49 -5.88
C HIS A 10 18.78 -5.57 -6.48
N PRO A 11 19.26 -6.82 -6.61
CA PRO A 11 18.45 -7.90 -7.17
C PRO A 11 17.13 -8.02 -6.41
N ILE A 12 16.04 -8.06 -7.16
CA ILE A 12 14.69 -8.20 -6.60
C ILE A 12 14.42 -9.70 -6.44
N GLU A 13 14.41 -10.16 -5.19
CA GLU A 13 14.28 -11.58 -4.83
C GLU A 13 12.83 -12.06 -4.68
N ILE A 14 11.87 -11.14 -4.71
CA ILE A 14 10.45 -11.40 -4.51
C ILE A 14 9.64 -11.02 -5.76
N ARG A 15 8.57 -11.77 -6.04
CA ARG A 15 7.68 -11.49 -7.18
C ARG A 15 6.47 -10.66 -6.74
N PRO A 16 5.98 -9.73 -7.57
CA PRO A 16 4.71 -9.06 -7.33
C PRO A 16 3.57 -10.08 -7.17
N PRO A 17 2.76 -10.01 -6.10
CA PRO A 17 1.65 -10.94 -5.92
C PRO A 17 0.45 -10.59 -6.82
N ASP A 18 -0.42 -11.57 -7.09
CA ASP A 18 -1.71 -11.30 -7.72
C ASP A 18 -2.69 -10.72 -6.70
N LEU A 19 -3.16 -9.49 -6.96
CA LEU A 19 -4.15 -8.80 -6.14
C LEU A 19 -5.58 -8.94 -6.65
N ALA A 20 -5.80 -9.49 -7.85
CA ALA A 20 -7.13 -9.59 -8.43
C ALA A 20 -8.16 -10.31 -7.52
N PRO A 21 -7.80 -11.41 -6.81
CA PRO A 21 -8.73 -12.06 -5.88
C PRO A 21 -9.17 -11.18 -4.72
N PHE A 22 -8.38 -10.17 -4.37
CA PHE A 22 -8.60 -9.28 -3.23
C PHE A 22 -9.22 -7.94 -3.62
N ARG A 23 -9.55 -7.75 -4.91
CA ARG A 23 -10.15 -6.51 -5.39
C ARG A 23 -11.49 -6.23 -4.73
N HIS A 24 -12.38 -7.21 -4.67
CA HIS A 24 -13.70 -7.00 -4.09
C HIS A 24 -13.76 -7.63 -2.69
N GLY A 25 -13.75 -6.76 -1.67
CA GLY A 25 -13.95 -7.15 -0.27
C GLY A 25 -15.41 -7.05 0.16
N ASN A 26 -15.61 -6.90 1.46
CA ASN A 26 -16.93 -6.81 2.09
C ASN A 26 -17.38 -5.37 2.43
N THR A 27 -16.68 -4.38 1.90
CA THR A 27 -16.90 -2.95 2.23
C THR A 27 -17.54 -2.16 1.10
N GLY A 28 -17.58 -2.69 -0.13
CA GLY A 28 -17.93 -1.94 -1.33
C GLY A 28 -16.82 -1.00 -1.82
N VAL A 29 -15.67 -0.96 -1.14
CA VAL A 29 -14.46 -0.25 -1.58
C VAL A 29 -13.46 -1.27 -2.09
N ASP A 30 -12.96 -1.06 -3.31
CA ASP A 30 -11.97 -1.95 -3.90
C ASP A 30 -10.72 -2.03 -3.00
N TYR A 31 -10.20 -3.25 -2.84
CA TYR A 31 -9.00 -3.59 -2.07
C TYR A 31 -9.03 -3.27 -0.56
N VAL A 32 -10.22 -3.00 0.00
CA VAL A 32 -10.40 -2.81 1.45
C VAL A 32 -11.29 -3.90 2.03
N HIS A 33 -10.76 -4.57 3.04
CA HIS A 33 -11.42 -5.67 3.75
C HIS A 33 -11.55 -5.33 5.23
N VAL A 34 -12.73 -5.57 5.81
CA VAL A 34 -13.02 -5.24 7.21
C VAL A 34 -13.55 -6.47 7.95
N PHE A 35 -12.90 -6.84 9.04
CA PHE A 35 -13.34 -7.94 9.90
C PHE A 35 -13.72 -7.39 11.27
N ASP A 36 -14.98 -7.56 11.66
CA ASP A 36 -15.51 -7.14 12.95
C ASP A 36 -15.71 -8.35 13.86
N SER A 37 -15.19 -8.29 15.09
CA SER A 37 -15.37 -9.37 16.05
C SER A 37 -16.72 -9.34 16.77
N GLY A 38 -17.51 -8.26 16.61
CA GLY A 38 -18.75 -8.01 17.36
C GLY A 38 -18.55 -7.71 18.85
N ARG A 39 -17.29 -7.60 19.32
CA ARG A 39 -16.95 -7.37 20.73
C ARG A 39 -16.23 -6.04 20.86
N ALA A 40 -16.58 -5.26 21.87
CA ALA A 40 -15.91 -3.99 22.15
C ALA A 40 -14.38 -4.17 22.24
N GLY A 41 -13.65 -3.36 21.48
CA GLY A 41 -12.20 -3.44 21.33
C GLY A 41 -11.67 -2.40 20.35
N PRO A 42 -10.35 -2.36 20.14
CA PRO A 42 -9.71 -1.38 19.25
C PRO A 42 -10.04 -1.64 17.78
N THR A 43 -9.96 -0.59 16.96
CA THR A 43 -9.88 -0.74 15.50
C THR A 43 -8.42 -0.63 15.09
N VAL A 44 -7.94 -1.59 14.29
CA VAL A 44 -6.56 -1.66 13.77
C VAL A 44 -6.60 -1.76 12.26
N MET A 45 -5.71 -1.04 11.58
CA MET A 45 -5.54 -1.12 10.13
C MET A 45 -4.13 -1.61 9.80
N LEU A 46 -4.07 -2.62 8.94
CA LEU A 46 -2.87 -3.08 8.28
C LEU A 46 -2.90 -2.60 6.83
N GLN A 47 -1.89 -1.82 6.45
CA GLN A 47 -1.77 -1.28 5.09
C GLN A 47 -0.50 -1.80 4.41
N ALA A 48 -0.65 -2.19 3.15
CA ALA A 48 0.46 -2.39 2.22
C ALA A 48 0.33 -1.49 0.99
N LEU A 49 1.41 -1.44 0.21
CA LEU A 49 1.50 -0.62 -1.01
C LEU A 49 1.31 0.86 -0.71
N THR A 50 2.04 1.39 0.28
CA THR A 50 2.21 2.86 0.36
C THR A 50 2.89 3.34 -0.92
N HIS A 51 3.93 2.63 -1.37
CA HIS A 51 4.50 2.74 -2.71
C HIS A 51 4.23 1.48 -3.51
N GLY A 52 4.10 1.61 -4.83
CA GLY A 52 3.81 0.47 -5.71
C GLY A 52 4.94 -0.55 -5.79
N ASN A 53 6.21 -0.13 -5.65
CA ASN A 53 7.36 -1.04 -5.64
C ASN A 53 7.65 -1.71 -4.28
N GLU A 54 6.87 -1.44 -3.23
CA GLU A 54 7.06 -2.00 -1.88
C GLU A 54 6.05 -3.14 -1.59
N PHE A 55 6.09 -4.22 -2.38
CA PHE A 55 5.07 -5.28 -2.36
C PHE A 55 5.31 -6.44 -1.37
N ALA A 56 6.41 -6.45 -0.62
CA ALA A 56 6.63 -7.43 0.46
C ALA A 56 5.51 -7.42 1.51
N GLY A 57 5.03 -6.22 1.88
CA GLY A 57 3.90 -6.08 2.78
C GLY A 57 2.60 -6.62 2.17
N ALA A 58 2.42 -6.48 0.85
CA ALA A 58 1.24 -7.01 0.17
C ALA A 58 1.22 -8.53 0.20
N ILE A 59 2.36 -9.19 -0.02
CA ILE A 59 2.51 -10.65 0.12
C ILE A 59 2.10 -11.10 1.52
N ALA A 60 2.64 -10.45 2.56
CA ALA A 60 2.30 -10.79 3.95
C ALA A 60 0.80 -10.62 4.26
N LEU A 61 0.16 -9.56 3.76
CA LEU A 61 -1.28 -9.36 3.97
C LEU A 61 -2.12 -10.39 3.22
N ILE A 62 -1.69 -10.82 2.03
CA ILE A 62 -2.34 -11.90 1.27
C ILE A 62 -2.30 -13.20 2.06
N ASP A 63 -1.14 -13.55 2.61
CA ASP A 63 -0.99 -14.76 3.43
C ASP A 63 -1.93 -14.72 4.64
N LEU A 64 -1.99 -13.59 5.36
CA LEU A 64 -2.91 -13.41 6.49
C LEU A 64 -4.40 -13.51 6.08
N LEU A 65 -4.76 -13.02 4.89
CA LEU A 65 -6.12 -13.14 4.36
C LEU A 65 -6.46 -14.59 4.00
N HIS A 66 -5.53 -15.32 3.37
CA HIS A 66 -5.68 -16.74 3.07
C HIS A 66 -5.78 -17.60 4.32
N GLU A 67 -5.01 -17.30 5.36
CA GLU A 67 -5.10 -17.96 6.68
C GLU A 67 -6.40 -17.62 7.43
N GLY A 68 -7.18 -16.65 6.93
CA GLY A 68 -8.45 -16.27 7.53
C GLY A 68 -8.29 -15.53 8.85
N LEU A 69 -7.26 -14.68 8.99
CA LEU A 69 -7.04 -13.87 10.18
C LEU A 69 -8.32 -13.11 10.60
N ARG A 70 -8.72 -13.24 11.87
CA ARG A 70 -9.86 -12.51 12.46
C ARG A 70 -9.49 -11.89 13.81
N PRO A 71 -9.97 -10.67 14.11
CA PRO A 71 -9.74 -10.06 15.41
C PRO A 71 -10.53 -10.78 16.51
N LYS A 72 -9.91 -10.99 17.68
CA LYS A 72 -10.61 -11.53 18.87
C LYS A 72 -11.52 -10.49 19.55
N ARG A 73 -11.18 -9.20 19.43
CA ARG A 73 -11.93 -8.05 19.95
C ARG A 73 -11.73 -6.86 19.01
N GLY A 74 -12.77 -6.06 18.81
CA GLY A 74 -12.73 -4.88 17.96
C GLY A 74 -12.75 -5.22 16.47
N ARG A 75 -12.04 -4.44 15.67
CA ARG A 75 -12.10 -4.51 14.20
C ARG A 75 -10.71 -4.50 13.59
N LEU A 76 -10.52 -5.32 12.56
CA LEU A 76 -9.33 -5.35 11.72
C LEU A 76 -9.69 -4.83 10.33
N ILE A 77 -8.93 -3.88 9.83
CA ILE A 77 -9.02 -3.37 8.46
C ILE A 77 -7.74 -3.80 7.74
N VAL A 78 -7.88 -4.37 6.55
CA VAL A 78 -6.76 -4.71 5.67
C VAL A 78 -6.94 -3.94 4.37
N ALA A 79 -5.94 -3.17 3.96
CA ALA A 79 -6.02 -2.32 2.77
C ALA A 79 -4.76 -2.38 1.91
N PHE A 80 -4.95 -2.47 0.60
CA PHE A 80 -3.92 -2.25 -0.40
C PHE A 80 -4.13 -0.86 -1.01
N ALA A 81 -3.27 0.09 -0.67
CA ALA A 81 -3.57 1.51 -0.90
C ALA A 81 -3.23 1.99 -2.33
N ASN A 82 -2.01 1.75 -2.80
CA ASN A 82 -1.52 2.29 -4.08
C ASN A 82 -1.48 1.23 -5.19
N VAL A 83 -2.62 0.55 -5.40
CA VAL A 83 -2.72 -0.54 -6.40
C VAL A 83 -2.45 -0.05 -7.82
N ALA A 84 -2.80 1.20 -8.14
CA ALA A 84 -2.53 1.80 -9.44
C ALA A 84 -1.03 2.00 -9.71
N ALA A 85 -0.23 2.39 -8.71
CA ALA A 85 1.22 2.43 -8.85
C ALA A 85 1.82 1.03 -8.92
N PHE A 86 1.35 0.10 -8.07
CA PHE A 86 1.78 -1.30 -8.08
C PHE A 86 1.56 -1.98 -9.44
N ALA A 87 0.43 -1.71 -10.08
CA ALA A 87 0.10 -2.27 -11.41
C ALA A 87 1.08 -1.83 -12.53
N ARG A 88 1.93 -0.84 -12.28
CA ARG A 88 2.96 -0.35 -13.21
C ARG A 88 4.35 -0.93 -12.95
N PHE A 89 4.48 -1.84 -11.98
CA PHE A 89 5.77 -2.40 -11.61
C PHE A 89 6.49 -3.04 -12.80
N ASP A 90 7.75 -2.64 -12.96
CA ASP A 90 8.69 -3.17 -13.95
C ASP A 90 9.97 -3.59 -13.22
N PHE A 91 10.53 -4.74 -13.59
CA PHE A 91 11.80 -5.21 -13.04
C PHE A 91 12.99 -4.38 -13.55
N ASP A 92 12.87 -3.81 -14.74
CA ASP A 92 13.94 -2.99 -15.36
C ASP A 92 13.92 -1.54 -14.85
N ASP A 93 12.77 -1.05 -14.37
CA ASP A 93 12.61 0.26 -13.71
C ASP A 93 11.64 0.20 -12.51
N PRO A 94 12.09 -0.33 -11.35
CA PRO A 94 11.24 -0.49 -10.18
C PRO A 94 10.76 0.85 -9.62
N ASP A 95 11.60 1.89 -9.65
CA ASP A 95 11.30 3.19 -9.05
C ASP A 95 10.22 3.95 -9.83
N ALA A 96 10.04 3.70 -11.14
CA ALA A 96 8.91 4.24 -11.91
C ALA A 96 7.52 3.82 -11.38
N SER A 97 7.45 2.73 -10.60
CA SER A 97 6.21 2.26 -9.96
C SER A 97 6.04 2.72 -8.52
N ARG A 98 6.91 3.60 -8.02
CA ARG A 98 6.83 4.09 -6.63
C ARG A 98 5.51 4.83 -6.35
N TYR A 99 5.05 5.65 -7.28
CA TYR A 99 3.78 6.39 -7.20
C TYR A 99 3.25 6.71 -8.60
N VAL A 100 1.99 7.17 -8.69
CA VAL A 100 1.37 7.56 -9.98
C VAL A 100 1.70 9.01 -10.34
N ASP A 101 1.25 9.95 -9.50
CA ASP A 101 1.42 11.40 -9.74
C ASP A 101 2.36 12.03 -8.70
N GLU A 102 2.21 11.65 -7.44
CA GLU A 102 3.00 12.15 -6.32
C GLU A 102 3.18 11.09 -5.23
N ASP A 103 4.21 11.25 -4.41
CA ASP A 103 4.53 10.32 -3.34
C ASP A 103 3.39 10.27 -2.32
N TYR A 104 2.73 9.10 -2.24
CA TYR A 104 1.59 8.85 -1.37
C TYR A 104 1.91 9.10 0.11
N ASN A 105 3.16 9.00 0.54
CA ASN A 105 3.57 9.28 1.91
C ASN A 105 3.82 10.78 2.17
N ARG A 106 3.55 11.66 1.20
CA ARG A 106 3.71 13.11 1.31
C ARG A 106 2.39 13.88 1.26
N VAL A 107 1.28 13.23 0.93
CA VAL A 107 -0.04 13.87 0.77
C VAL A 107 -0.88 13.91 2.04
N TRP A 108 -0.33 13.56 3.20
CA TRP A 108 -1.09 13.42 4.45
C TRP A 108 -1.18 14.69 5.29
N ALA A 109 -0.56 15.78 4.85
CA ALA A 109 -0.68 17.07 5.52
C ALA A 109 -2.05 17.71 5.23
N ASP A 110 -2.67 18.32 6.25
CA ASP A 110 -4.04 18.84 6.15
C ASP A 110 -4.20 19.83 4.99
N ASP A 111 -3.23 20.70 4.75
CA ASP A 111 -3.22 21.68 3.66
C ASP A 111 -3.21 21.04 2.26
N VAL A 112 -2.56 19.89 2.10
CA VAL A 112 -2.58 19.12 0.85
C VAL A 112 -3.91 18.39 0.68
N LEU A 113 -4.43 17.80 1.76
CA LEU A 113 -5.67 17.01 1.78
C LEU A 113 -6.94 17.84 1.61
N PHE A 114 -6.96 19.07 2.12
CA PHE A 114 -8.08 20.01 2.00
C PHE A 114 -7.83 21.09 0.94
N GLY A 115 -6.70 21.01 0.23
CA GLY A 115 -6.34 21.90 -0.85
C GLY A 115 -7.11 21.60 -2.13
N ALA A 116 -6.88 22.39 -3.17
CA ALA A 116 -7.56 22.25 -4.46
C ALA A 116 -6.96 21.18 -5.39
N ARG A 117 -6.01 20.37 -4.93
CA ARG A 117 -5.31 19.37 -5.76
C ARG A 117 -6.15 18.10 -5.87
N ASP A 118 -6.17 17.50 -7.06
CA ASP A 118 -6.81 16.21 -7.34
C ASP A 118 -5.76 15.25 -7.89
N SER A 119 -5.50 14.17 -7.17
CA SER A 119 -4.46 13.18 -7.50
C SER A 119 -4.90 11.78 -7.09
N VAL A 120 -4.35 10.75 -7.74
CA VAL A 120 -4.66 9.34 -7.40
C VAL A 120 -4.29 9.03 -5.94
N ALA A 121 -3.26 9.69 -5.41
CA ALA A 121 -2.82 9.52 -4.02
C ALA A 121 -3.78 10.16 -2.99
N GLY A 122 -4.57 11.17 -3.39
CA GLY A 122 -5.52 11.88 -2.53
C GLY A 122 -6.94 11.28 -2.46
N GLY A 123 -7.19 10.16 -3.14
CA GLY A 123 -8.51 9.55 -3.26
C GLY A 123 -9.25 9.30 -1.93
N SER A 124 -10.44 9.90 -1.79
CA SER A 124 -11.20 10.05 -0.53
C SER A 124 -11.72 8.77 0.18
N SER A 125 -11.46 7.56 -0.32
CA SER A 125 -12.07 6.33 0.24
C SER A 125 -11.41 5.85 1.54
N LEU A 126 -10.12 6.08 1.73
CA LEU A 126 -9.40 5.75 2.98
C LEU A 126 -9.61 6.80 4.08
N TRP A 127 -10.24 7.92 3.73
CA TRP A 127 -10.40 9.13 4.53
C TRP A 127 -11.29 8.93 5.76
N SER A 128 -12.29 8.05 5.69
CA SER A 128 -13.20 7.75 6.82
C SER A 128 -12.52 7.00 7.98
N TRP A 129 -11.28 6.52 7.81
CA TRP A 129 -10.64 5.57 8.74
C TRP A 129 -9.55 6.19 9.63
N ARG A 130 -9.44 7.53 9.65
CA ARG A 130 -8.43 8.30 10.42
C ARG A 130 -8.33 7.98 11.91
N ARG A 131 -9.38 7.47 12.56
CA ARG A 131 -9.36 7.10 14.01
C ARG A 131 -8.78 5.71 14.30
N THR A 132 -8.30 5.01 13.29
CA THR A 132 -7.74 3.67 13.41
C THR A 132 -6.28 3.74 13.84
N ARG A 133 -5.76 2.75 14.58
CA ARG A 133 -4.31 2.63 14.79
C ARG A 133 -3.67 2.06 13.51
N TRP A 134 -2.79 2.83 12.87
CA TRP A 134 -2.17 2.51 11.58
C TRP A 134 -0.84 1.77 11.76
N ILE A 135 -0.66 0.68 11.00
CA ILE A 135 0.65 0.03 10.80
C ILE A 135 0.82 -0.12 9.29
N SER A 136 1.78 0.62 8.73
CA SER A 136 2.20 0.53 7.33
C SER A 136 3.49 -0.28 7.25
N GLY A 137 3.49 -1.36 6.47
CA GLY A 137 4.72 -2.07 6.11
C GLY A 137 5.44 -1.32 4.98
N HIS A 138 6.71 -1.00 5.18
CA HIS A 138 7.58 -0.44 4.15
C HIS A 138 8.64 -1.46 3.74
N GLY A 139 8.85 -1.62 2.43
CA GLY A 139 10.02 -2.29 1.89
C GLY A 139 11.16 -1.28 1.71
N PHE A 140 12.42 -1.71 1.80
CA PHE A 140 13.54 -0.84 1.44
C PHE A 140 13.66 -0.77 -0.10
N SER A 141 13.43 0.41 -0.69
CA SER A 141 14.00 0.74 -2.00
C SER A 141 15.35 1.41 -1.76
N ALA A 142 16.41 0.84 -2.32
CA ALA A 142 17.69 1.53 -2.44
C ALA A 142 17.60 2.47 -3.64
N SER A 143 17.12 3.70 -3.42
CA SER A 143 17.41 4.79 -4.34
C SER A 143 18.82 5.32 -4.04
N PRO A 144 19.70 5.48 -5.04
CA PRO A 144 20.94 6.22 -4.85
C PRO A 144 20.57 7.68 -4.54
N SER A 145 21.16 8.23 -3.47
CA SER A 145 21.13 9.66 -3.22
C SER A 145 21.77 10.38 -4.41
N ARG A 146 21.14 11.48 -4.85
CA ARG A 146 21.69 12.41 -5.83
C ARG A 146 23.01 13.01 -5.35
#